data_AF-A0A3M8AQ04-F1
#
_entry.id   AF-A0A3M8AQ04-F1
#
_cell.length_a   1.000
_cell.length_b   1.000
_cell.length_c   1.000
_cell.angle_alpha   90.00
_cell.angle_beta   90.00
_cell.angle_gamma   90.00
#
_symmetry.space_group_name_H-M   'P 1'
#
loop_
_entity.id
_entity.type
_entity.pdbx_description
1 polymer ?
#
loop_
_entity_poly.entity_id
_entity_poly.type
_entity_poly.pdbx_seq_one_letter_code
_entity_poly.pdbx_strand_id
1 'polypeptide(L)' 'MKTYVSEKQLRMVGKAWEIKAALRSWSNKELTLQEYLTKRTNAARR' A
#
# COMPACT_ATOMS: atom_id res chain seq x y z
N MET A 1 -9.66 7.73 2.76
CA MET A 1 -8.71 6.68 3.22
C MET A 1 -7.28 7.21 3.35
N LYS A 2 -6.59 6.97 4.48
CA LYS A 2 -5.18 7.28 4.74
C LYS A 2 -4.34 5.99 4.64
N THR A 3 -3.18 6.06 4.03
CA THR A 3 -2.26 4.92 3.91
C THR A 3 -0.94 5.27 4.58
N TYR A 4 -0.58 4.51 5.61
CA TYR A 4 0.70 4.58 6.27
C TYR A 4 1.55 3.42 5.78
N VAL A 5 2.71 3.75 5.22
CA VAL A 5 3.68 2.77 4.75
C VAL A 5 4.87 2.84 5.68
N SER A 6 5.24 1.70 6.24
CA SER A 6 6.47 1.49 6.99
C SER A 6 7.30 0.44 6.27
N GLU A 7 8.56 0.29 6.65
CA GLU A 7 9.51 -0.60 5.97
C GLU A 7 9.04 -2.06 5.92
N LYS A 8 8.31 -2.51 6.95
CA LYS A 8 7.83 -3.90 7.08
C LYS A 8 6.32 -4.07 6.96
N GLN A 9 5.56 -2.99 6.96
CA GLN A 9 4.10 -3.08 7.04
C GLN A 9 3.38 -1.95 6.31
N LEU A 10 2.20 -2.30 5.81
CA LEU A 10 1.24 -1.38 5.22
C LEU A 10 0.02 -1.27 6.15
N ARG A 11 -0.33 -0.05 6.55
CA ARG A 11 -1.54 0.21 7.34
C ARG A 11 -2.48 1.14 6.57
N MET A 12 -3.70 0.69 6.32
CA MET A 12 -4.75 1.46 5.67
C MET A 12 -5.81 1.84 6.70
N VAL A 13 -6.17 3.12 6.79
CA VAL A 13 -7.18 3.63 7.74
C VAL A 13 -8.24 4.41 6.96
N GLY A 14 -9.50 3.98 7.01
CA GLY A 14 -10.59 4.58 6.26
C GLY A 14 -11.88 3.79 6.39
N LYS A 15 -12.91 4.15 5.60
CA LYS A 15 -14.15 3.37 5.55
C LYS A 15 -13.86 2.00 4.93
N ALA A 16 -14.54 0.96 5.41
CA ALA A 16 -14.28 -0.42 4.98
C ALA A 16 -14.39 -0.60 3.46
N TRP A 17 -15.36 0.07 2.82
CA TRP A 17 -15.52 0.00 1.37
C TRP A 17 -14.36 0.67 0.61
N GLU A 18 -13.80 1.77 1.13
CA GLU A 18 -12.65 2.46 0.51
C GLU A 18 -11.42 1.54 0.54
N ILE A 19 -11.19 0.87 1.66
CA ILE A 19 -10.09 -0.08 1.83
C ILE A 19 -10.24 -1.23 0.85
N LYS A 20 -11.45 -1.80 0.72
CA LYS A 20 -11.74 -2.90 -0.20
C LYS A 20 -11.52 -2.49 -1.67
N ALA A 21 -11.96 -1.30 -2.06
CA ALA A 21 -11.75 -0.78 -3.41
C ALA A 21 -10.25 -0.57 -3.72
N ALA A 22 -9.48 -0.02 -2.76
CA ALA A 22 -8.05 0.19 -2.92
C ALA A 22 -7.26 -1.13 -2.98
N LEU A 23 -7.58 -2.11 -2.14
CA LEU A 23 -6.95 -3.44 -2.22
C LEU A 23 -7.24 -4.13 -3.56
N ARG A 24 -8.46 -4.01 -4.07
CA ARG A 24 -8.80 -4.55 -5.40
C ARG A 24 -8.02 -3.89 -6.53
N SER A 25 -7.86 -2.56 -6.50
CA SER A 25 -7.09 -1.88 -7.55
C SER A 25 -5.60 -2.24 -7.51
N TRP A 26 -5.07 -2.61 -6.34
CA TRP A 26 -3.69 -3.06 -6.18
C TRP A 26 -3.50 -4.52 -6.57
N SER A 27 -4.50 -5.37 -6.33
CA SER A 27 -4.47 -6.79 -6.73
C SER A 27 -4.36 -7.00 -8.24
N ASN A 28 -4.75 -6.01 -9.05
CA ASN A 28 -4.60 -6.07 -10.51
C ASN A 28 -3.18 -5.75 -10.99
N LYS A 29 -2.25 -5.44 -10.08
CA LYS A 29 -0.84 -5.22 -10.41
C LYS A 29 -0.06 -6.48 -10.10
N GLU A 30 0.81 -6.89 -11.01
CA GLU A 30 1.85 -7.91 -10.77
C GLU A 30 2.95 -7.32 -9.89
N LEU A 31 2.59 -6.88 -8.69
CA LEU A 31 3.51 -6.31 -7.73
C LEU A 31 3.22 -6.95 -6.39
N THR A 32 4.20 -7.68 -5.87
CA THR A 32 4.08 -8.25 -4.52
C THR A 32 4.05 -7.13 -3.49
N LEU A 33 3.45 -7.40 -2.32
CA LEU A 33 3.44 -6.46 -1.21
C LEU A 33 4.88 -6.05 -0.82
N GLN A 34 5.81 -6.98 -0.85
CA GLN A 34 7.22 -6.72 -0.53
C GLN A 34 7.83 -5.73 -1.52
N GLU A 35 7.66 -5.95 -2.83
CA GLU A 35 8.14 -5.01 -3.86
C GLU A 35 7.47 -3.64 -3.74
N TYR A 36 6.19 -3.59 -3.37
CA TYR A 36 5.48 -2.35 -3.11
C TYR A 36 6.08 -1.57 -1.94
N LEU A 37 6.36 -2.24 -0.83
CA LEU A 37 6.99 -1.65 0.34
C LEU A 37 8.41 -1.16 0.01
N THR A 38 9.20 -1.95 -0.71
CA THR A 38 10.55 -1.56 -1.16
C THR A 38 10.53 -0.32 -2.06
N LYS A 39 9.64 -0.28 -3.07
CA LYS A 39 9.51 0.87 -3.98
C LYS A 39 9.12 2.16 -3.24
N ARG A 40 8.15 2.07 -2.32
CA ARG A 40 7.69 3.26 -1.57
C ARG A 40 8.66 3.71 -0.48
N THR A 41 9.35 2.79 0.18
CA THR A 41 10.40 3.13 1.16
C THR A 41 11.54 3.90 0.49
N ASN A 42 11.94 3.49 -0.72
CA ASN A 42 12.93 4.21 -1.50
C ASN A 42 12.44 5.59 -2.00
N ALA A 43 11.15 5.70 -2.33
CA ALA A 43 10.56 6.98 -2.75
C ALA A 43 10.46 8.01 -1.61
N ALA A 44 10.30 7.56 -0.35
CA ALA A 44 10.26 8.43 0.83
C ALA A 44 11.66 8.89 1.31
N ARG A 45 12.73 8.32 0.74
CA ARG A 45 14.14 8.59 1.12
C ARG A 45 14.85 9.57 0.17
N ARG A 46 14.14 10.13 -0.82
CA ARG A 46 14.58 11.24 -1.68
C ARG A 46 13.89 12.52 -1.25
#